data_AF-X5QL64-F1
#
_entry.id   AF-X5QL64-F1
#
_cell.length_a   1.000
_cell.length_b   1.000
_cell.length_c   1.000
_cell.angle_alpha   90.00
_cell.angle_beta   90.00
_cell.angle_gamma   90.00
#
_symmetry.space_group_name_H-M   'P 1'
#
loop_
_entity.id
_entity.type
_entity.pdbx_description
1 polymer ?
#
loop_
_entity_poly.entity_id
_entity_poly.type
_entity_poly.pdbx_seq_one_letter_code
_entity_poly.pdbx_strand_id
1 'polypeptide(L)'
;MDKATTIIGIDCSPRASSNSGRMLGEVLRSLERERRVKVVEQVRLADERIDCLGCEQCYQTFGYHCDGIDRVLSLMKESDVILMATPTCFGMPPALGVVLLDRSDPLWRDGQQLKGKLGAVIVNGASDPADDPSVRQCADNMVKLFEQHRCLVSSRSIWGERSRIPSNGFRTRSPPGRQAFSSNWLTRSGSGSGAGDTGTSLVVDVGWSRINGRCGRYVEWY
;
A
#
# COMPACT_ATOMS: atom_id res chain seq x y z
N MET A 1 31.25 3.68 8.36
CA MET A 1 30.58 3.09 7.19
C MET A 1 29.09 3.27 7.43
N ASP A 2 28.42 4.02 6.57
CA ASP A 2 26.99 4.29 6.72
C ASP A 2 26.17 3.02 6.51
N LYS A 3 25.38 2.61 7.51
CA LYS A 3 24.48 1.45 7.44
C LYS A 3 23.42 1.68 6.34
N ALA A 4 23.11 0.63 5.57
CA ALA A 4 21.98 0.65 4.63
C ALA A 4 20.65 0.69 5.40
N THR A 5 19.68 1.46 4.91
CA THR A 5 18.31 1.50 5.43
C THR A 5 17.60 0.20 5.06
N THR A 6 17.20 -0.55 6.08
CA THR A 6 16.50 -1.82 5.92
C THR A 6 14.98 -1.64 5.92
N ILE A 7 14.29 -2.32 5.01
CA ILE A 7 12.84 -2.20 4.85
C ILE A 7 12.20 -3.59 4.92
N ILE A 8 11.16 -3.74 5.73
CA ILE A 8 10.23 -4.87 5.62
C ILE A 8 8.92 -4.40 5.00
N GLY A 9 8.42 -5.19 4.05
CA GLY A 9 7.04 -5.10 3.58
C GLY A 9 6.17 -6.16 4.23
N ILE A 10 4.95 -5.81 4.62
CA ILE A 10 3.97 -6.73 5.21
C ILE A 10 2.66 -6.65 4.41
N ASP A 11 2.30 -7.71 3.69
CA ASP A 11 0.99 -7.86 3.05
C ASP A 11 -0.01 -8.46 4.04
N CYS A 12 -1.00 -7.65 4.42
CA CYS A 12 -2.07 -8.00 5.34
C CYS A 12 -3.25 -8.69 4.65
N SER A 13 -3.19 -8.89 3.33
CA SER A 13 -4.25 -9.57 2.61
C SER A 13 -4.27 -11.06 2.91
N PRO A 14 -5.46 -11.66 3.16
CA PRO A 14 -5.60 -13.10 3.21
C PRO A 14 -5.55 -13.76 1.81
N ARG A 15 -5.51 -12.96 0.72
CA ARG A 15 -5.57 -13.47 -0.66
C ARG A 15 -4.16 -13.63 -1.23
N ALA A 16 -3.87 -14.79 -1.84
CA ALA A 16 -2.56 -15.10 -2.40
C ALA A 16 -2.11 -14.15 -3.54
N SER A 17 -3.05 -13.60 -4.32
CA SER A 17 -2.80 -12.66 -5.42
C SER A 17 -3.51 -11.33 -5.17
N SER A 18 -3.26 -10.75 -4.00
CA SER A 18 -3.87 -9.50 -3.57
C SER A 18 -3.35 -8.29 -4.37
N ASN A 19 -4.21 -7.30 -4.58
CA ASN A 19 -3.78 -6.02 -5.15
C ASN A 19 -2.81 -5.30 -4.20
N SER A 20 -3.08 -5.32 -2.89
CA SER A 20 -2.18 -4.77 -1.86
C SER A 20 -0.77 -5.36 -1.96
N GLY A 21 -0.65 -6.69 -2.06
CA GLY A 21 0.64 -7.38 -2.16
C GLY A 21 1.38 -7.08 -3.46
N ARG A 22 0.66 -6.92 -4.58
CA ARG A 22 1.26 -6.48 -5.85
C ARG A 22 1.78 -5.05 -5.77
N MET A 23 0.98 -4.12 -5.24
CA MET A 23 1.36 -2.72 -5.03
C MET A 23 2.57 -2.62 -4.10
N LEU A 24 2.57 -3.38 -3.00
CA LEU A 24 3.69 -3.48 -2.07
C LEU A 24 4.97 -3.90 -2.79
N GLY A 25 4.90 -4.98 -3.59
CA GLY A 25 6.04 -5.48 -4.35
C GLY A 25 6.61 -4.44 -5.32
N GLU A 26 5.77 -3.64 -5.99
CA GLU A 26 6.25 -2.56 -6.86
C GLU A 26 6.96 -1.44 -6.10
N VAL A 27 6.42 -1.04 -4.94
CA VAL A 27 7.04 -0.03 -4.08
C VAL A 27 8.39 -0.52 -3.57
N LEU A 28 8.45 -1.75 -3.05
CA LEU A 28 9.70 -2.35 -2.56
C LEU A 28 10.75 -2.45 -3.67
N ARG A 29 10.39 -3.00 -4.84
CA ARG A 29 11.29 -3.06 -6.01
C ARG A 29 11.81 -1.69 -6.43
N SER A 30 10.99 -0.66 -6.29
CA SER A 30 11.39 0.69 -6.65
C SER A 30 12.35 1.30 -5.65
N LEU A 31 12.15 1.05 -4.37
CA LEU A 31 13.04 1.48 -3.30
C LEU A 31 14.40 0.78 -3.34
N GLU A 32 14.46 -0.50 -3.71
CA GLU A 32 15.73 -1.25 -3.83
C GLU A 32 16.68 -0.73 -4.92
N ARG A 33 16.20 0.12 -5.85
CA ARG A 33 17.08 0.77 -6.83
C ARG A 33 18.01 1.79 -6.18
N GLU A 34 17.68 2.27 -4.98
CA GLU A 34 18.52 3.20 -4.24
C GLU A 34 19.69 2.47 -3.57
N ARG A 35 20.92 2.95 -3.81
CA ARG A 35 22.16 2.28 -3.37
C ARG A 35 22.26 2.02 -1.85
N ARG A 36 21.49 2.74 -1.04
CA ARG A 36 21.51 2.66 0.43
C ARG A 36 20.26 2.05 1.02
N VAL A 37 19.41 1.44 0.20
CA VAL A 37 18.20 0.75 0.65
C VAL A 37 18.38 -0.75 0.44
N LYS A 38 17.95 -1.53 1.43
CA LYS A 38 17.88 -2.99 1.35
C LYS A 38 16.48 -3.41 1.77
N VAL A 39 15.72 -4.04 0.88
CA VAL A 39 14.50 -4.73 1.30
C VAL A 39 14.93 -6.05 1.92
N VAL A 40 14.50 -6.27 3.15
CA VAL A 40 14.76 -7.49 3.90
C VAL A 40 13.84 -8.58 3.37
N GLU A 41 12.55 -8.29 3.31
CA GLU A 41 11.53 -9.23 2.88
C GLU A 41 10.21 -8.53 2.55
N GLN A 42 9.40 -9.16 1.70
CA GLN A 42 7.96 -8.95 1.63
C GLN A 42 7.26 -10.13 2.31
N VAL A 43 6.90 -9.97 3.58
CA VAL A 43 6.18 -10.98 4.36
C VAL A 43 4.70 -10.97 3.96
N ARG A 44 4.14 -12.15 3.72
CA ARG A 44 2.70 -12.32 3.48
C ARG A 44 2.09 -12.97 4.70
N LEU A 45 1.26 -12.24 5.45
CA LEU A 45 0.72 -12.73 6.73
C LEU A 45 -0.09 -14.02 6.59
N ALA A 46 -0.67 -14.25 5.42
CA ALA A 46 -1.44 -15.46 5.14
C ALA A 46 -0.59 -16.75 5.22
N ASP A 47 0.72 -16.63 5.03
CA ASP A 47 1.65 -17.77 5.09
C ASP A 47 2.16 -18.04 6.51
N GLU A 48 2.05 -17.05 7.41
CA GLU A 48 2.54 -17.11 8.79
C GLU A 48 1.57 -17.84 9.74
N ARG A 49 0.35 -18.16 9.27
CA ARG A 49 -0.68 -18.93 10.02
C ARG A 49 -0.95 -18.37 11.42
N ILE A 50 -1.00 -17.04 11.53
CA ILE A 50 -1.22 -16.33 12.79
C ILE A 50 -2.70 -16.28 13.19
N ASP A 51 -2.98 -16.37 14.49
CA ASP A 51 -4.32 -16.21 15.08
C ASP A 51 -4.27 -15.40 16.38
N CYS A 52 -5.41 -14.87 16.83
CA CYS A 52 -5.54 -14.16 18.10
C CYS A 52 -6.79 -14.61 18.85
N LEU A 53 -6.58 -15.26 20.00
CA LEU A 53 -7.67 -15.68 20.90
C LEU A 53 -8.05 -14.59 21.94
N GLY A 54 -7.39 -13.43 21.92
CA GLY A 54 -7.55 -12.41 22.97
C GLY A 54 -7.13 -12.89 24.36
N CYS A 55 -6.24 -13.88 24.45
CA CYS A 55 -5.82 -14.50 25.72
C CYS A 55 -4.74 -13.71 26.48
N GLU A 56 -4.21 -12.63 25.90
CA GLU A 56 -3.18 -11.75 26.50
C GLU A 56 -1.83 -12.41 26.81
N GLN A 57 -1.63 -13.69 26.48
CA GLN A 57 -0.38 -14.40 26.74
C GLN A 57 0.81 -13.85 25.94
N CYS A 58 0.54 -13.22 24.79
CA CYS A 58 1.57 -12.51 24.03
C CYS A 58 2.29 -11.42 24.85
N TYR A 59 1.62 -10.83 25.84
CA TYR A 59 2.22 -9.78 26.68
C TYR A 59 3.35 -10.30 27.57
N GLN A 60 3.34 -11.60 27.87
CA GLN A 60 4.30 -12.24 28.76
C GLN A 60 5.39 -12.98 27.97
N THR A 61 5.04 -13.49 26.79
CA THR A 61 5.92 -14.27 25.93
C THR A 61 5.79 -13.83 24.48
N PHE A 62 6.91 -13.53 23.81
CA PHE A 62 6.95 -13.67 22.35
C PHE A 62 6.63 -15.15 22.04
N GLY A 63 5.53 -15.43 21.33
CA GLY A 63 5.39 -16.74 20.67
C GLY A 63 4.47 -17.81 21.24
N TYR A 64 3.50 -17.47 22.07
CA TYR A 64 2.71 -18.50 22.77
C TYR A 64 2.07 -19.57 21.85
N HIS A 65 1.60 -19.20 20.66
CA HIS A 65 0.85 -20.13 19.78
C HIS A 65 1.72 -20.96 18.82
N CYS A 66 3.06 -20.83 18.89
CA CYS A 66 3.98 -21.45 17.93
C CYS A 66 3.61 -21.17 16.46
N ASP A 67 3.02 -20.00 16.21
CA ASP A 67 2.68 -19.47 14.90
C ASP A 67 3.79 -18.53 14.40
N GLY A 68 3.64 -18.01 13.18
CA GLY A 68 4.65 -17.15 12.56
C GLY A 68 4.77 -15.75 13.17
N ILE A 69 4.00 -15.40 14.21
CA ILE A 69 3.95 -14.02 14.71
C ILE A 69 5.32 -13.52 15.19
N ASP A 70 6.08 -14.35 15.89
CA ASP A 70 7.39 -13.95 16.43
C ASP A 70 8.38 -13.56 15.35
N ARG A 71 8.33 -14.28 14.23
CA ARG A 71 9.13 -13.99 13.05
C ARG A 71 8.76 -12.60 12.51
N VAL A 72 7.47 -12.33 12.35
CA VAL A 72 6.98 -11.03 11.86
C VAL A 72 7.43 -9.90 12.81
N LEU A 73 7.22 -10.05 14.12
CA LEU A 73 7.60 -9.05 15.10
C LEU A 73 9.12 -8.84 15.17
N SER A 74 9.91 -9.90 15.04
CA SER A 74 11.38 -9.80 14.99
C SER A 74 11.84 -9.02 13.76
N LEU A 75 11.28 -9.30 12.58
CA LEU A 75 11.62 -8.56 11.37
C LEU A 75 11.21 -7.08 11.45
N MET A 76 10.05 -6.77 12.07
CA MET A 76 9.63 -5.39 12.35
C MET A 76 10.61 -4.69 13.29
N LYS A 77 11.07 -5.38 14.34
CA LYS A 77 12.06 -4.87 15.30
C LYS A 77 13.42 -4.60 14.65
N GLU A 78 13.86 -5.45 13.73
CA GLU A 78 15.18 -5.37 13.09
C GLU A 78 15.24 -4.35 11.94
N SER A 79 14.11 -4.06 11.30
CA SER A 79 14.04 -3.17 10.14
C SER A 79 14.01 -1.69 10.52
N ASP A 80 14.60 -0.81 9.71
CA ASP A 80 14.57 0.64 9.93
C ASP A 80 13.24 1.27 9.43
N VAL A 81 12.60 0.62 8.43
CA VAL A 81 11.33 1.02 7.82
C VAL A 81 10.35 -0.16 7.77
N ILE A 82 9.09 0.11 8.09
CA ILE A 82 7.98 -0.86 8.03
C ILE A 82 6.92 -0.34 7.06
N LEU A 83 6.70 -1.08 5.98
CA LEU A 83 5.68 -0.77 4.97
C LEU A 83 4.56 -1.82 5.03
N MET A 84 3.37 -1.41 5.44
CA MET A 84 2.21 -2.31 5.50
C MET A 84 1.31 -2.08 4.30
N ALA A 85 0.88 -3.15 3.63
CA ALA A 85 -0.10 -3.09 2.57
C ALA A 85 -1.33 -3.90 2.93
N THR A 86 -2.53 -3.32 2.75
CA THR A 86 -3.78 -3.98 3.10
C THR A 86 -4.91 -3.61 2.14
N PRO A 87 -5.82 -4.53 1.79
CA PRO A 87 -7.12 -4.10 1.31
C PRO A 87 -7.92 -3.45 2.45
N THR A 88 -8.92 -2.63 2.11
CA THR A 88 -9.91 -2.16 3.09
C THR A 88 -11.12 -3.08 3.16
N CYS A 89 -11.60 -3.34 4.37
CA CYS A 89 -12.84 -4.00 4.72
C CYS A 89 -13.59 -3.06 5.67
N PHE A 90 -14.56 -2.30 5.14
CA PHE A 90 -15.37 -1.33 5.91
C PHE A 90 -14.54 -0.29 6.70
N GLY A 91 -13.45 0.21 6.12
CA GLY A 91 -12.58 1.18 6.80
C GLY A 91 -11.54 0.56 7.73
N MET A 92 -11.41 -0.77 7.75
CA MET A 92 -10.43 -1.53 8.55
C MET A 92 -9.62 -2.47 7.65
N PRO A 93 -8.44 -2.95 8.09
CA PRO A 93 -7.82 -4.09 7.43
C PRO A 93 -8.70 -5.35 7.58
N PRO A 94 -8.45 -6.42 6.79
CA PRO A 94 -9.04 -7.74 7.03
C PRO A 94 -8.71 -8.25 8.43
N ALA A 95 -9.46 -9.25 8.91
CA ALA A 95 -9.23 -9.89 10.21
C ALA A 95 -7.77 -10.28 10.44
N LEU A 96 -7.08 -10.80 9.41
CA LEU A 96 -5.67 -11.14 9.47
C LEU A 96 -4.75 -9.94 9.77
N GLY A 97 -5.05 -8.78 9.19
CA GLY A 97 -4.33 -7.54 9.50
C GLY A 97 -4.61 -7.08 10.93
N VAL A 98 -5.86 -7.21 11.41
CA VAL A 98 -6.22 -6.91 12.81
C VAL A 98 -5.48 -7.82 13.78
N VAL A 99 -5.35 -9.12 13.49
CA VAL A 99 -4.56 -10.06 14.31
C VAL A 99 -3.13 -9.56 14.49
N LEU A 100 -2.47 -9.06 13.44
CA LEU A 100 -1.14 -8.48 13.59
C LEU A 100 -1.15 -7.23 14.47
N LEU A 101 -2.16 -6.35 14.36
CA LEU A 101 -2.28 -5.18 15.22
C LEU A 101 -2.36 -5.60 16.70
N ASP A 102 -3.29 -6.49 17.04
CA ASP A 102 -3.48 -6.99 18.42
C ASP A 102 -2.24 -7.68 18.96
N ARG A 103 -1.60 -8.49 18.12
CA ARG A 103 -0.44 -9.31 18.50
C ARG A 103 0.88 -8.54 18.49
N SER A 104 0.91 -7.30 18.03
CA SER A 104 2.10 -6.44 18.03
C SER A 104 2.37 -5.73 19.37
N ASP A 105 1.41 -5.79 20.30
CA ASP A 105 1.51 -5.15 21.62
C ASP A 105 2.78 -5.49 22.44
N PRO A 106 3.39 -6.68 22.33
CA PRO A 106 4.66 -6.96 23.02
C PRO A 106 5.78 -5.98 22.61
N LEU A 107 5.81 -5.53 21.35
CA LEU A 107 6.76 -4.52 20.88
C LEU A 107 6.53 -3.15 21.53
N TRP A 108 5.31 -2.85 21.96
CA TRP A 108 4.95 -1.61 22.65
C TRP A 108 5.32 -1.70 24.14
N ARG A 109 4.95 -2.81 24.79
CA ARG A 109 5.18 -3.07 26.22
C ARG A 109 6.65 -3.28 26.57
N ASP A 110 7.40 -3.96 25.71
CA ASP A 110 8.83 -4.23 25.89
C ASP A 110 9.71 -3.02 25.48
N GLY A 111 9.38 -1.84 26.00
CA GLY A 111 10.21 -0.65 25.86
C GLY A 111 10.10 0.11 24.54
N GLN A 112 8.95 0.07 23.86
CA GLN A 112 8.71 0.80 22.59
C GLN A 112 9.70 0.43 21.48
N GLN A 113 9.78 -0.85 21.13
CA GLN A 113 10.85 -1.38 20.25
C GLN A 113 10.81 -0.85 18.81
N LEU A 114 9.70 -0.24 18.38
CA LEU A 114 9.59 0.39 17.06
C LEU A 114 9.81 1.90 17.09
N LYS A 115 10.09 2.50 18.26
CA LYS A 115 10.26 3.95 18.41
C LYS A 115 11.33 4.48 17.45
N GLY A 116 10.98 5.54 16.72
CA GLY A 116 11.89 6.23 15.79
C GLY A 116 12.06 5.56 14.43
N LYS A 117 11.47 4.38 14.19
CA LYS A 117 11.40 3.77 12.85
C LYS A 117 10.45 4.53 11.94
N LEU A 118 10.56 4.37 10.63
CA LEU A 118 9.61 4.93 9.67
C LEU A 118 8.50 3.91 9.35
N GLY A 119 7.24 4.31 9.56
CA GLY A 119 6.04 3.56 9.19
C GLY A 119 5.34 4.17 7.98
N ALA A 120 4.85 3.32 7.08
CA ALA A 120 4.00 3.73 5.96
C ALA A 120 2.95 2.66 5.63
N VAL A 121 1.82 3.11 5.07
CA VAL A 121 0.69 2.23 4.72
C VAL A 121 0.31 2.40 3.24
N ILE A 122 0.04 1.27 2.58
CA ILE A 122 -0.58 1.18 1.26
C ILE A 122 -1.96 0.56 1.45
N VAL A 123 -3.01 1.21 0.93
CA VAL A 123 -4.36 0.68 1.04
C VAL A 123 -5.04 0.66 -0.32
N ASN A 124 -5.74 -0.43 -0.61
CA ASN A 124 -6.58 -0.55 -1.80
C ASN A 124 -8.04 -0.82 -1.43
N GLY A 125 -8.98 -0.19 -2.14
CA GLY A 125 -10.42 -0.43 -2.01
C GLY A 125 -11.06 -0.89 -3.31
N ALA A 126 -12.36 -1.16 -3.25
CA ALA A 126 -13.16 -1.51 -4.43
C ALA A 126 -13.81 -0.29 -5.09
N SER A 127 -14.04 0.78 -4.32
CA SER A 127 -14.73 2.00 -4.70
C SER A 127 -13.75 3.18 -4.80
N ASP A 128 -14.16 4.21 -5.53
CA ASP A 128 -13.43 5.47 -5.58
C ASP A 128 -13.42 6.13 -4.19
N PRO A 129 -12.27 6.57 -3.66
CA PRO A 129 -12.19 7.29 -2.38
C PRO A 129 -13.07 8.55 -2.28
N ALA A 130 -13.47 9.14 -3.42
CA ALA A 130 -14.41 10.26 -3.46
C ALA A 130 -15.85 9.83 -3.12
N ASP A 131 -16.22 8.60 -3.47
CA ASP A 131 -17.56 8.03 -3.20
C ASP A 131 -17.59 7.25 -1.88
N ASP A 132 -16.46 6.66 -1.48
CA ASP A 132 -16.33 5.80 -0.30
C ASP A 132 -15.07 6.15 0.51
N PRO A 133 -15.22 6.78 1.69
CA PRO A 133 -14.08 7.17 2.52
C PRO A 133 -13.38 5.98 3.19
N SER A 134 -13.86 4.74 3.04
CA SER A 134 -13.30 3.53 3.69
C SER A 134 -11.83 3.30 3.36
N VAL A 135 -11.38 3.73 2.19
CA VAL A 135 -9.98 3.68 1.79
C VAL A 135 -9.18 4.60 2.73
N ARG A 136 -9.52 5.89 2.76
CA ARG A 136 -8.91 6.89 3.66
C ARG A 136 -8.95 6.47 5.13
N GLN A 137 -10.12 6.08 5.60
CA GLN A 137 -10.34 5.66 6.98
C GLN A 137 -9.46 4.47 7.37
N CYS A 138 -9.26 3.50 6.46
CA CYS A 138 -8.40 2.36 6.72
C CYS A 138 -6.93 2.76 6.86
N ALA A 139 -6.40 3.67 6.05
CA ALA A 139 -5.02 4.13 6.27
C ALA A 139 -4.90 4.90 7.59
N ASP A 140 -5.87 5.78 7.90
CA ASP A 140 -5.86 6.53 9.16
C ASP A 140 -5.86 5.57 10.37
N ASN A 141 -6.64 4.49 10.30
CA ASN A 141 -6.69 3.45 11.33
C ASN A 141 -5.38 2.63 11.40
N MET A 142 -4.81 2.23 10.26
CA MET A 142 -3.55 1.49 10.22
C MET A 142 -2.36 2.33 10.71
N VAL A 143 -2.35 3.63 10.44
CA VAL A 143 -1.33 4.57 10.91
C VAL A 143 -1.30 4.66 12.44
N LYS A 144 -2.42 4.39 13.14
CA LYS A 144 -2.45 4.37 14.61
C LYS A 144 -1.47 3.40 15.23
N LEU A 145 -1.19 2.27 14.58
CA LEU A 145 -0.13 1.36 15.02
C LEU A 145 1.20 2.11 15.13
N PHE A 146 1.60 2.79 14.06
CA PHE A 146 2.87 3.51 14.01
C PHE A 146 2.92 4.68 15.00
N GLU A 147 1.82 5.44 15.13
CA GLU A 147 1.72 6.53 16.10
C GLU A 147 1.85 6.02 17.54
N GLN A 148 1.12 4.96 17.89
CA GLN A 148 1.15 4.35 19.23
C GLN A 148 2.55 3.83 19.59
N HIS A 149 3.27 3.29 18.61
CA HIS A 149 4.65 2.83 18.75
C HIS A 149 5.71 3.93 18.57
N ARG A 150 5.30 5.20 18.45
CA ARG A 150 6.20 6.37 18.29
C ARG A 150 7.14 6.24 17.09
N CYS A 151 6.65 5.64 16.02
CA CYS A 151 7.30 5.68 14.71
C CYS A 151 7.12 7.07 14.09
N LEU A 152 8.04 7.44 13.20
CA LEU A 152 7.79 8.51 12.23
C LEU A 152 6.82 7.95 11.20
N VAL A 153 5.77 8.70 10.87
CA VAL A 153 4.79 8.27 9.86
C VAL A 153 5.02 9.08 8.59
N SER A 154 5.11 8.41 7.45
CA SER A 154 5.08 9.10 6.16
C SER A 154 3.77 9.87 6.03
N SER A 155 3.84 11.18 5.77
CA SER A 155 2.66 12.04 5.59
C SER A 155 1.79 11.68 4.38
N ARG A 156 2.23 10.73 3.54
CA ARG A 156 1.56 10.29 2.32
C ARG A 156 1.23 8.79 2.41
N SER A 157 -0.06 8.49 2.46
CA SER A 157 -0.59 7.15 2.16
C SER A 157 -0.59 6.94 0.64
N ILE A 158 -0.18 5.76 0.17
CA ILE A 158 -0.21 5.41 -1.26
C ILE A 158 -1.54 4.70 -1.54
N TRP A 159 -2.30 5.24 -2.47
CA TRP A 159 -3.63 4.76 -2.86
C TRP A 159 -3.60 4.22 -4.29
N GLY A 160 -4.25 3.08 -4.53
CA GLY A 160 -4.45 2.51 -5.87
C GLY A 160 -5.92 2.46 -6.23
N GLU A 161 -6.25 2.94 -7.44
CA GLU A 161 -7.61 2.93 -8.00
C GLU A 161 -7.79 1.81 -9.04
N ARG A 162 -9.06 1.41 -9.25
CA ARG A 162 -9.48 0.73 -10.49
C ARG A 162 -9.96 1.80 -11.47
N SER A 163 -9.09 2.31 -12.33
CA SER A 163 -9.49 3.27 -13.36
C SER A 163 -10.35 2.56 -14.41
N ARG A 164 -11.63 2.95 -14.57
CA ARG A 164 -12.37 2.67 -15.81
C ARG A 164 -11.69 3.49 -16.91
N ILE A 165 -11.05 2.85 -17.88
CA ILE A 165 -10.63 3.51 -19.12
C ILE A 165 -11.92 4.04 -19.78
N PRO A 166 -12.11 5.36 -19.98
CA PRO A 166 -13.22 5.85 -20.77
C PRO A 166 -12.97 5.42 -22.21
N SER A 167 -13.75 4.46 -22.71
CA SER A 167 -13.82 4.15 -24.13
C SER A 167 -14.55 5.27 -24.87
N ASN A 168 -13.90 6.43 -25.02
CA ASN A 168 -14.13 7.45 -26.05
C ASN A 168 -13.60 8.82 -25.59
N GLY A 169 -12.75 9.43 -26.41
CA GLY A 169 -12.60 10.89 -26.40
C GLY A 169 -11.17 11.43 -26.42
N PHE A 170 -10.32 10.98 -27.34
CA PHE A 170 -9.18 11.79 -27.75
C PHE A 170 -9.70 13.13 -28.31
N ARG A 171 -9.57 14.22 -27.55
CA ARG A 171 -9.61 15.59 -28.09
C ARG A 171 -8.22 16.19 -27.95
N THR A 172 -7.47 16.18 -29.04
CA THR A 172 -6.24 16.96 -29.20
C THR A 172 -6.59 18.45 -29.09
N ARG A 173 -6.10 19.14 -28.06
CA ARG A 173 -6.08 20.61 -28.06
C ARG A 173 -4.84 21.07 -28.83
N SER A 174 -5.05 21.54 -30.07
CA SER A 174 -4.09 22.40 -30.77
C SER A 174 -4.27 23.86 -30.33
N PRO A 175 -3.24 24.72 -30.40
CA PRO A 175 -3.29 26.11 -29.91
C PRO A 175 -4.26 26.98 -30.72
N PRO A 176 -4.67 28.16 -30.21
CA PRO A 176 -5.80 28.91 -30.78
C PRO A 176 -5.41 29.61 -32.07
N GLY A 177 -6.12 29.30 -33.16
CA GLY A 177 -5.99 30.00 -34.43
C GLY A 177 -6.95 29.48 -35.50
N ARG A 178 -8.01 30.26 -35.77
CA ARG A 178 -8.88 30.29 -36.97
C ARG A 178 -9.82 29.10 -37.26
N GLN A 179 -11.13 29.43 -37.16
CA GLN A 179 -12.29 29.10 -38.01
C GLN A 179 -12.55 27.66 -38.52
N ALA A 180 -13.71 27.15 -38.08
CA ALA A 180 -14.77 26.40 -38.80
C ALA A 180 -14.40 25.19 -39.71
N PHE A 181 -14.98 24.02 -39.43
CA PHE A 181 -16.08 23.41 -40.21
C PHE A 181 -16.53 22.05 -39.60
N SER A 182 -17.76 21.66 -39.96
CA SER A 182 -18.56 20.47 -39.59
C SER A 182 -17.91 19.13 -40.00
N SER A 183 -18.26 17.96 -39.45
CA SER A 183 -19.53 17.25 -39.64
C SER A 183 -19.55 15.87 -38.93
N ASN A 184 -20.73 15.45 -38.47
CA ASN A 184 -21.13 14.09 -38.06
C ASN A 184 -20.88 13.05 -39.14
N TRP A 185 -20.54 11.79 -38.79
CA TRP A 185 -21.01 10.49 -39.37
C TRP A 185 -20.53 9.36 -38.39
N LEU A 186 -21.42 8.64 -37.66
CA LEU A 186 -22.08 7.35 -37.99
C LEU A 186 -21.07 6.17 -38.18
N THR A 187 -21.20 4.93 -37.70
CA THR A 187 -22.14 4.11 -36.88
C THR A 187 -21.55 2.69 -36.78
N ARG A 188 -21.91 1.92 -35.70
CA ARG A 188 -22.03 0.43 -35.59
C ARG A 188 -20.77 -0.41 -35.94
N SER A 189 -20.47 -1.59 -35.38
CA SER A 189 -21.14 -2.63 -34.59
C SER A 189 -20.08 -3.69 -34.29
N GLY A 190 -20.21 -4.50 -33.23
CA GLY A 190 -19.50 -5.78 -33.16
C GLY A 190 -19.20 -6.29 -31.76
N SER A 191 -19.91 -7.35 -31.38
CA SER A 191 -19.70 -8.21 -30.20
C SER A 191 -18.30 -8.82 -30.13
N GLY A 192 -17.75 -8.96 -28.92
CA GLY A 192 -16.56 -9.76 -28.66
C GLY A 192 -16.35 -9.98 -27.16
N SER A 193 -16.72 -11.17 -26.68
CA SER A 193 -16.36 -11.71 -25.38
C SER A 193 -14.84 -11.77 -25.21
N GLY A 194 -14.34 -11.27 -24.09
CA GLY A 194 -12.95 -11.47 -23.67
C GLY A 194 -12.76 -10.91 -22.27
N ALA A 195 -12.45 -11.78 -21.32
CA ALA A 195 -12.01 -11.39 -19.99
C ALA A 195 -10.76 -10.52 -20.13
N GLY A 196 -10.93 -9.21 -20.02
CA GLY A 196 -9.86 -8.23 -20.17
C GLY A 196 -9.27 -7.88 -18.81
N ASP A 197 -7.97 -8.12 -18.68
CA ASP A 197 -7.09 -7.46 -17.73
C ASP A 197 -7.49 -5.98 -17.55
N THR A 198 -7.80 -5.59 -16.32
CA THR A 198 -7.99 -4.18 -15.98
C THR A 198 -6.80 -3.72 -15.16
N GLY A 199 -5.88 -3.02 -15.83
CA GLY A 199 -4.70 -2.40 -15.24
C GLY A 199 -5.04 -1.61 -13.98
N THR A 200 -4.17 -1.73 -12.98
CA THR A 200 -4.22 -0.95 -11.74
C THR A 200 -3.29 0.25 -11.92
N SER A 201 -3.84 1.46 -11.88
CA SER A 201 -3.05 2.69 -11.92
C SER A 201 -2.52 2.98 -10.51
N LEU A 202 -1.21 2.88 -10.32
CA LEU A 202 -0.53 3.25 -9.08
C LEU A 202 -0.14 4.73 -9.17
N VAL A 203 -0.84 5.62 -8.46
CA VAL A 203 -0.41 7.02 -8.32
C VAL A 203 0.63 7.08 -7.20
N VAL A 204 1.91 6.90 -7.56
CA VAL A 204 3.03 7.16 -6.63
C VAL A 204 3.43 8.62 -6.78
N ASP A 205 2.89 9.49 -5.94
CA ASP A 205 3.36 10.86 -5.85
C ASP A 205 4.62 10.91 -4.96
N VAL A 206 5.78 10.61 -5.56
CA VAL A 206 7.10 10.73 -4.92
C VAL A 206 7.48 12.21 -4.86
N GLY A 207 6.95 12.93 -3.87
CA GLY A 207 7.24 14.33 -3.65
C GLY A 207 8.54 14.53 -2.90
N TRP A 208 9.66 14.69 -3.60
CA TRP A 208 10.80 15.45 -3.07
C TRP A 208 10.49 16.94 -3.18
N SER A 209 10.77 17.69 -2.11
CA SER A 209 10.64 19.14 -2.04
C SER A 209 11.30 19.79 -3.25
N ARG A 210 10.52 20.45 -4.11
CA ARG A 210 11.08 21.20 -5.24
C ARG A 210 11.82 22.42 -4.74
N ILE A 211 13.13 22.43 -4.96
CA ILE A 211 13.81 23.63 -5.44
C ILE A 211 13.70 23.58 -6.97
N ASN A 212 12.95 24.53 -7.52
CA ASN A 212 12.72 24.85 -8.94
C ASN A 212 11.76 23.93 -9.75
N GLY A 213 10.65 24.55 -10.15
CA GLY A 213 9.49 23.98 -10.83
C GLY A 213 9.76 23.18 -12.11
N ARG A 214 9.20 21.96 -12.18
CA ARG A 214 8.58 21.38 -13.41
C ARG A 214 7.78 20.10 -13.13
N CYS A 215 6.52 20.14 -13.58
CA CYS A 215 5.38 19.22 -13.39
C CYS A 215 5.66 17.74 -13.68
N GLY A 216 4.85 16.86 -13.08
CA GLY A 216 5.01 15.40 -13.05
C GLY A 216 4.97 14.70 -14.41
N ARG A 217 5.53 13.49 -14.45
CA ARG A 217 5.36 12.53 -15.54
C ARG A 217 4.50 11.37 -15.04
N TYR A 218 3.43 11.08 -15.77
CA TYR A 218 2.66 9.85 -15.66
C TYR A 218 3.51 8.67 -16.15
N VAL A 219 3.38 7.52 -15.50
CA VAL A 219 3.93 6.26 -15.97
C VAL A 219 2.76 5.28 -16.09
N GLU A 220 2.23 5.13 -17.31
CA GLU A 220 1.27 4.09 -17.70
C GLU A 220 2.05 2.86 -18.18
N TRP A 221 1.67 1.65 -17.77
CA TRP A 221 2.10 0.41 -18.44
C TRP A 221 0.97 -0.61 -18.51
N TYR A 222 0.93 -1.26 -19.68
CA TYR A 222 -0.05 -2.20 -20.23
C TYR A 222 -0.33 -3.43 -19.37
#